data_AF-A0A7W1R6B7-F1
#
_entry.id   AF-A0A7W1R6B7-F1
#
_cell.length_a   1.000
_cell.length_b   1.000
_cell.length_c   1.000
_cell.angle_alpha   90.00
_cell.angle_beta   90.00
_cell.angle_gamma   90.00
#
_symmetry.space_group_name_H-M   'P 1'
#
loop_
_entity.id
_entity.type
_entity.pdbx_description
1 polymer ?
#
loop_
_entity_poly.entity_id
_entity_poly.type
_entity_poly.pdbx_seq_one_letter_code
_entity_poly.pdbx_strand_id
1 'polypeptide(L)' 'RYVVDPGISLGEAAALAGYADQAHMTHEWREFSGSAPGAWLAAEMAADLPDVQDTPVDAVA' A
#
# COMPACT_ATOMS: atom_id res chain seq x y z
N ARG A 1 6.30 3.95 1.70
CA ARG A 1 5.76 4.90 2.71
C ARG A 1 4.80 5.93 2.12
N TYR A 2 5.04 6.49 0.93
CA TYR A 2 4.22 7.61 0.42
C TYR A 2 2.77 7.23 0.03
N VAL A 3 2.56 6.05 -0.55
CA VAL A 3 1.23 5.63 -1.05
C VAL A 3 0.20 5.46 0.08
N VAL A 4 0.62 5.15 1.30
CA VAL A 4 -0.27 4.96 2.46
C VAL A 4 -0.48 6.22 3.30
N ASP A 5 0.16 7.34 2.94
CA ASP A 5 0.00 8.60 3.65
C ASP A 5 -1.26 9.32 3.12
N PRO A 6 -2.32 9.51 3.93
CA PRO A 6 -3.56 10.15 3.48
C PRO A 6 -3.38 11.64 3.13
N GLY A 7 -2.27 12.26 3.54
CA GLY A 7 -1.92 13.63 3.18
C GLY A 7 -1.27 13.78 1.80
N ILE A 8 -0.96 12.67 1.11
CA ILE A 8 -0.22 12.67 -0.15
C ILE A 8 -1.08 12.07 -1.26
N SER A 9 -1.28 12.81 -2.34
CA SER A 9 -1.96 12.28 -3.53
C SER A 9 -1.11 11.23 -4.24
N LEU A 10 -1.73 10.34 -5.03
CA LEU A 10 -0.97 9.35 -5.81
C LEU A 10 0.01 9.98 -6.81
N GLY A 11 -0.27 11.20 -7.29
CA GLY A 11 0.65 11.95 -8.15
C GLY A 11 1.88 12.44 -7.39
N GLU A 12 1.69 12.97 -6.19
CA GLU A 12 2.81 13.36 -5.31
C GLU A 12 3.61 12.14 -4.86
N ALA A 13 2.94 11.03 -4.54
CA ALA A 13 3.60 9.77 -4.20
C ALA A 13 4.47 9.27 -5.36
N ALA A 14 4.01 9.39 -6.61
CA ALA A 14 4.78 9.04 -7.80
C ALA A 14 6.02 9.93 -7.95
N ALA A 15 5.87 11.25 -7.82
CA ALA A 15 6.98 12.19 -7.89
C ALA A 15 8.02 11.95 -6.78
N LEU A 16 7.56 11.73 -5.53
CA LEU A 16 8.42 11.44 -4.38
C LEU A 16 9.15 10.08 -4.49
N ALA A 17 8.57 9.14 -5.25
CA ALA A 17 9.18 7.85 -5.55
C ALA A 17 10.09 7.89 -6.80
N GLY A 18 10.18 9.02 -7.50
CA GLY A 18 11.07 9.21 -8.66
C GLY A 18 10.45 8.89 -10.02
N TYR A 19 9.13 8.68 -10.09
CA TYR A 19 8.43 8.47 -11.35
C TYR A 19 8.20 9.78 -12.09
N ALA A 20 8.15 9.68 -13.42
CA ALA A 20 7.81 10.83 -14.27
C ALA A 20 6.37 11.32 -14.03
N ASP A 21 5.45 10.40 -13.80
CA ASP A 21 4.05 10.67 -13.52
C ASP A 21 3.38 9.49 -12.78
N GLN A 22 2.13 9.70 -12.37
CA GLN A 22 1.32 8.68 -11.71
C GLN A 22 1.03 7.48 -12.62
N ALA A 23 0.87 7.67 -13.92
CA ALA A 23 0.47 6.60 -14.84
C ALA A 23 1.57 5.55 -14.96
N HIS A 24 2.83 5.98 -15.02
CA HIS A 24 4.00 5.10 -15.01
C HIS A 24 4.07 4.26 -13.73
N MET A 25 3.99 4.93 -12.57
CA MET A 25 3.97 4.24 -11.26
C MET A 25 2.83 3.24 -11.19
N THR A 26 1.64 3.60 -11.67
CA THR A 26 0.46 2.74 -11.63
C THR A 26 0.64 1.51 -12.51
N HIS A 27 1.33 1.64 -13.65
CA HIS A 27 1.59 0.52 -14.56
C HIS A 27 2.55 -0.50 -13.94
N GLU A 28 3.68 -0.03 -13.41
CA GLU A 28 4.69 -0.85 -12.74
C GLU A 28 4.11 -1.50 -11.47
N TRP A 29 3.35 -0.74 -10.68
CA TRP A 29 2.66 -1.28 -9.50
C TRP A 29 1.70 -2.42 -9.86
N ARG A 30 0.93 -2.28 -10.95
CA ARG A 30 0.04 -3.35 -11.43
C ARG A 30 0.80 -4.59 -11.86
N GLU A 31 1.95 -4.41 -12.52
CA GLU A 31 2.81 -5.51 -12.94
C GLU A 31 3.33 -6.30 -11.73
N PHE A 32 3.71 -5.61 -10.65
CA PHE A 32 4.24 -6.27 -9.45
C PHE A 32 3.18 -6.80 -8.48
N SER A 33 2.10 -6.05 -8.25
CA SER A 33 1.10 -6.37 -7.21
C SER A 33 -0.21 -6.95 -7.76
N GLY A 34 -0.41 -6.93 -9.08
CA GLY A 34 -1.63 -7.38 -9.73
C GLY A 34 -2.83 -6.41 -9.62
N SER A 35 -2.70 -5.29 -8.91
CA SER A 35 -3.79 -4.32 -8.73
C SER A 35 -3.30 -2.87 -8.88
N ALA A 36 -4.21 -1.90 -8.96
CA ALA A 36 -3.83 -0.49 -8.95
C ALA A 36 -3.57 -0.02 -7.51
N PRO A 37 -2.63 0.91 -7.25
CA PRO A 37 -2.35 1.41 -5.90
C PRO A 37 -3.59 1.97 -5.20
N GLY A 38 -4.46 2.69 -5.91
CA GLY A 38 -5.73 3.19 -5.33
C GLY A 38 -6.73 2.08 -4.98
N ALA A 39 -6.76 0.99 -5.73
CA ALA A 39 -7.63 -0.15 -5.42
C ALA A 39 -7.10 -0.94 -4.22
N TRP A 40 -5.78 -1.11 -4.14
CA TRP A 40 -5.12 -1.69 -2.97
C TRP A 40 -5.37 -0.85 -1.72
N LEU A 41 -5.16 0.47 -1.77
CA LEU A 41 -5.43 1.37 -0.64
C LEU A 41 -6.88 1.31 -0.15
N ALA A 42 -7.84 1.27 -1.08
CA ALA A 42 -9.25 1.15 -0.72
C ALA A 42 -9.52 -0.18 0.00
N ALA A 43 -8.87 -1.27 -0.43
CA ALA A 43 -8.97 -2.56 0.24
C ALA A 43 -8.32 -2.51 1.64
N GLU A 44 -7.11 -1.95 1.78
CA GLU A 44 -6.42 -1.82 3.07
C GLU A 44 -7.20 -0.97 4.06
N MET A 45 -7.78 0.15 3.63
CA MET A 45 -8.58 1.01 4.52
C MET A 45 -9.95 0.41 4.88
N ALA A 46 -10.45 -0.52 4.06
CA ALA A 46 -11.68 -1.26 4.34
C ALA A 46 -11.43 -2.53 5.17
N ALA A 47 -10.18 -2.99 5.25
CA ALA A 47 -9.81 -4.23 5.92
C ALA A 47 -9.76 -4.00 7.43
N ASP A 48 -10.85 -4.33 8.13
CA ASP A 48 -10.87 -4.53 9.59
C ASP A 48 -10.23 -5.90 9.91
N LEU A 49 -8.95 -6.05 9.59
CA LEU A 49 -8.23 -7.28 9.88
C LEU A 49 -7.82 -7.26 11.36
N PRO A 50 -8.10 -8.34 12.11
CA PRO A 50 -7.56 -8.46 13.46
C PRO A 50 -6.04 -8.46 13.37
N ASP A 51 -5.41 -7.64 14.22
CA ASP A 51 -3.96 -7.63 14.35
C ASP A 51 -3.49 -9.05 14.72
N VAL A 52 -2.85 -9.72 13.76
CA VAL A 52 -2.30 -11.08 13.92
C VAL A 52 -0.83 -11.03 14.34
N GLN A 53 -0.30 -9.83 14.61
CA GLN A 53 1.10 -9.63 14.95
C GLN A 53 1.25 -9.60 16.48
N ASP A 54 2.28 -10.31 16.97
CA ASP A 54 2.57 -10.56 18.39
C ASP A 54 1.53 -11.41 19.16
N THR A 55 1.24 -12.60 18.64
CA THR A 55 0.96 -13.71 19.58
C THR A 55 2.31 -14.27 20.06
N PRO A 56 2.69 -14.12 21.34
CA PRO A 56 3.94 -14.69 21.84
C PRO A 56 3.92 -16.21 21.62
N VAL A 57 4.93 -16.70 20.91
CA VAL A 57 5.09 -18.11 20.51
C VAL A 57 5.24 -19.07 21.70
N ASP A 58 5.38 -18.54 22.91
CA ASP A 58 5.61 -19.29 24.15
C ASP A 58 4.34 -19.59 24.97
N ALA A 59 3.13 -19.32 24.44
CA ALA A 59 1.87 -19.61 25.13
C ALA A 59 1.37 -21.06 24.96
N VAL A 60 2.26 -22.00 24.61
CA VAL A 60 1.95 -23.44 24.56
C VAL A 60 2.74 -24.15 25.66
N ALA A 61 2.20 -24.13 26.87
CA ALA A 61 2.62 -24.98 27.99
C ALA A 61 1.61 -26.12 28.17
#